data_AF-A0A1Q5T9G1-F1
#
_entry.id   AF-A0A1Q5T9G1-F1
#
_cell.length_a   1.000
_cell.length_b   1.000
_cell.length_c   1.000
_cell.angle_alpha   90.00
_cell.angle_beta   90.00
_cell.angle_gamma   90.00
#
_symmetry.space_group_name_H-M   'P 1'
#
loop_
_entity.id
_entity.type
_entity.pdbx_description
1 polymer ?
#
loop_
_entity_poly.entity_id
_entity_poly.type
_entity_poly.pdbx_seq_one_letter_code
_entity_poly.pdbx_strand_id
1 'polypeptide(L)'
;MATQDSRSILFTNTNPQQGFRLLELTPELEKLLTSKDAPALELKTPSAALARAVVDPSAPEYVNLCTPSQTYRIRQVQSSNSLHILRPSLGQISRADIKVVEEEAGETGALNLPDEAVTAIAKCGSTLELHVSPGGFSAVPFLEKSLGLYEKRTGDDDGDISMDETANGSGSLSPVETRKLRDRVFADIPVSSAQCEAGWTGICAFVDEKQGACWRPSARMRLNVWKRLMQGAILQGIDLEKQFLVWDLWKSVLDDDDDSEPPFPRALLEAVARRLCVADEGPSLADEIKWASFDKTECTKWVGETYLAATAPTTSSAIGRSDFLRAWKDCLPESWREEATLSKLQEGSYQSPDPTTICFVVPSLRQQVSKTSAAAPAAAAKAKTTRNWHELLKNPKRR
;
A
#
# COMPACT_ATOMS: atom_id res chain seq x y z
N MET A 1 58.06 -11.23 26.30
CA MET A 1 57.34 -12.49 26.07
C MET A 1 55.92 -12.29 26.55
N ALA A 2 54.94 -12.35 25.65
CA ALA A 2 53.53 -12.23 26.02
C ALA A 2 53.00 -13.61 26.37
N THR A 3 52.78 -13.87 27.66
CA THR A 3 52.00 -15.02 28.13
C THR A 3 50.54 -14.75 27.76
N GLN A 4 50.08 -15.31 26.64
CA GLN A 4 48.64 -15.48 26.43
C GLN A 4 48.19 -16.55 27.43
N ASP A 5 47.53 -16.14 28.52
CA ASP A 5 46.64 -17.02 29.28
C ASP A 5 45.51 -17.44 28.32
N SER A 6 45.70 -18.53 27.59
CA SER A 6 44.69 -19.10 26.70
C SER A 6 43.62 -19.80 27.54
N ARG A 7 42.72 -19.04 28.14
CA ARG A 7 41.48 -19.60 28.72
C ARG A 7 40.67 -20.21 27.59
N SER A 8 40.62 -21.55 27.53
CA SER A 8 39.76 -22.26 26.60
C SER A 8 38.31 -22.10 27.04
N ILE A 9 37.43 -21.78 26.11
CA ILE A 9 35.98 -21.66 26.33
C ILE A 9 35.34 -22.92 25.75
N LEU A 10 34.50 -23.59 26.53
CA LEU A 10 33.82 -24.80 26.07
C LEU A 10 32.78 -24.45 24.98
N PHE A 11 32.85 -25.12 23.83
CA PHE A 11 31.90 -24.94 22.73
C PHE A 11 31.00 -26.17 22.58
N THR A 12 29.68 -25.96 22.63
CA THR A 12 28.67 -27.03 22.51
C THR A 12 27.65 -26.70 21.42
N ASN A 13 26.85 -27.67 21.00
CA ASN A 13 25.81 -27.49 19.97
C ASN A 13 24.49 -28.11 20.44
N THR A 14 23.38 -27.38 20.33
CA THR A 14 22.05 -27.88 20.69
C THR A 14 21.44 -28.70 19.54
N ASN A 15 20.84 -29.84 19.87
CA ASN A 15 20.03 -30.63 18.94
C ASN A 15 18.69 -30.98 19.63
N PRO A 16 17.53 -30.57 19.09
CA PRO A 16 17.32 -29.86 17.82
C PRO A 16 17.79 -28.41 17.82
N GLN A 17 18.20 -27.91 16.65
CA GLN A 17 18.51 -26.49 16.47
C GLN A 17 17.23 -25.65 16.54
N GLN A 18 17.35 -24.45 17.12
CA GLN A 18 16.26 -23.50 17.26
C GLN A 18 16.00 -22.80 15.90
N GLY A 19 14.72 -22.50 15.60
CA GLY A 19 14.27 -21.91 14.34
C GLY A 19 14.58 -20.42 14.15
N PHE A 20 15.76 -19.95 14.56
CA PHE A 20 16.16 -18.55 14.43
C PHE A 20 16.49 -18.20 12.96
N ARG A 21 16.09 -17.00 12.56
CA ARG A 21 16.49 -16.38 11.29
C ARG A 21 17.07 -15.00 11.56
N LEU A 22 18.02 -14.60 10.72
CA LEU A 22 18.63 -13.28 10.76
C LEU A 22 17.82 -12.35 9.85
N LEU A 23 17.35 -11.24 10.41
CA LEU A 23 16.65 -10.18 9.69
C LEU A 23 17.51 -8.93 9.70
N GLU A 24 17.68 -8.32 8.53
CA GLU A 24 18.30 -7.01 8.39
C GLU A 24 17.48 -5.95 9.12
N LEU A 25 18.14 -5.15 9.94
CA LEU A 25 17.51 -4.02 10.63
C LEU A 25 18.02 -2.74 10.00
N THR A 26 17.13 -2.02 9.30
CA THR A 26 17.43 -0.67 8.86
C THR A 26 17.49 0.28 10.07
N PRO A 27 18.20 1.41 10.00
CA PRO A 27 18.29 2.36 11.12
C PRO A 27 16.93 2.85 11.61
N GLU A 28 15.96 2.99 10.69
CA GLU A 28 14.58 3.37 11.03
C GLU A 28 13.88 2.29 11.83
N LEU A 29 14.05 1.01 11.45
CA LEU A 29 13.46 -0.12 12.14
C LEU A 29 14.11 -0.36 13.50
N GLU A 30 15.43 -0.20 13.60
CA GLU A 30 16.16 -0.25 14.87
C GLU A 30 15.64 0.81 15.84
N LYS A 31 15.50 2.06 15.39
CA LYS A 31 14.94 3.15 16.20
C LYS A 31 13.52 2.85 16.67
N LEU A 32 12.71 2.24 15.81
CA LEU A 32 11.32 1.90 16.11
C LEU A 32 11.21 0.73 17.11
N LEU A 33 12.07 -0.28 16.99
CA LEU A 33 12.15 -1.42 17.91
C LEU A 33 12.75 -1.05 19.28
N THR A 34 13.66 -0.08 19.32
CA THR A 34 14.29 0.41 20.56
C THR A 34 13.52 1.54 21.23
N SER A 35 12.41 2.00 20.62
CA SER A 35 11.51 2.99 21.21
C SER A 35 10.81 2.45 22.46
N LYS A 36 10.47 3.35 23.38
CA LYS A 36 9.70 3.00 24.60
C LYS A 36 8.32 2.45 24.26
N ASP A 37 7.72 2.98 23.19
CA ASP A 37 6.44 2.54 22.64
C ASP A 37 6.68 1.84 21.30
N ALA A 38 7.36 0.69 21.34
CA ALA A 38 7.63 -0.10 20.14
C ALA A 38 6.30 -0.64 19.56
N PRO A 39 5.91 -0.23 18.34
CA PRO A 39 4.65 -0.67 17.76
C PRO A 39 4.76 -2.11 17.26
N ALA A 40 3.62 -2.79 17.14
CA ALA A 40 3.56 -4.11 16.54
C ALA A 40 3.98 -4.06 15.06
N LEU A 41 4.90 -4.95 14.69
CA LEU A 41 5.30 -5.15 13.30
C LEU A 41 4.51 -6.33 12.72
N GLU A 42 3.99 -6.16 11.52
CA GLU A 42 3.13 -7.16 10.88
C GLU A 42 3.82 -7.79 9.68
N LEU A 43 3.81 -9.12 9.62
CA LEU A 43 4.20 -9.85 8.42
C LEU A 43 2.93 -10.13 7.62
N LYS A 44 2.79 -9.46 6.47
CA LYS A 44 1.62 -9.58 5.60
C LYS A 44 1.96 -10.27 4.30
N THR A 45 1.06 -11.14 3.88
CA THR A 45 1.03 -11.78 2.57
C THR A 45 -0.34 -11.55 1.97
N PRO A 46 -0.45 -11.27 0.65
CA PRO A 46 -1.75 -11.20 0.02
C PRO A 46 -2.47 -12.56 0.13
N SER A 47 -3.79 -12.55 0.32
CA SER A 47 -4.57 -13.79 0.27
C SER A 47 -4.42 -14.46 -1.10
N ALA A 48 -4.54 -15.79 -1.17
CA ALA A 48 -4.36 -16.53 -2.43
C ALA A 48 -5.28 -16.03 -3.57
N ALA A 49 -6.49 -15.58 -3.22
CA ALA A 49 -7.44 -14.99 -4.17
C ALA A 49 -6.94 -13.61 -4.68
N LEU A 50 -6.48 -12.73 -3.78
CA LEU A 50 -5.97 -11.41 -4.14
C LEU A 50 -4.63 -11.47 -4.88
N ALA A 51 -3.76 -12.40 -4.49
CA ALA A 51 -2.50 -12.66 -5.17
C ALA A 51 -2.76 -13.02 -6.65
N ARG A 52 -3.72 -13.90 -6.94
CA ARG A 52 -4.09 -14.26 -8.33
C ARG A 52 -4.73 -13.11 -9.10
N ALA A 53 -5.44 -12.21 -8.41
CA ALA A 53 -6.17 -11.12 -9.06
C ALA A 53 -5.29 -9.88 -9.38
N VAL A 54 -4.21 -9.68 -8.62
CA VAL A 54 -3.35 -8.48 -8.69
C VAL A 54 -1.95 -8.81 -9.20
N VAL A 55 -1.43 -10.00 -8.87
CA VAL A 55 -0.06 -10.41 -9.18
C VAL A 55 -0.09 -11.39 -10.35
N ASP A 56 0.90 -11.27 -11.24
CA ASP A 56 1.16 -12.26 -12.29
C ASP A 56 1.24 -13.66 -11.66
N PRO A 57 0.49 -14.66 -12.16
CA PRO A 57 0.51 -16.02 -11.61
C PRO A 57 1.90 -16.69 -11.66
N SER A 58 2.85 -16.12 -12.42
CA SER A 58 4.25 -16.55 -12.45
C SER A 58 5.16 -15.87 -11.41
N ALA A 59 4.67 -14.84 -10.69
CA ALA A 59 5.47 -14.14 -9.71
C ALA A 59 5.64 -14.98 -8.43
N PRO A 60 6.84 -15.01 -7.84
CA PRO A 60 7.07 -15.76 -6.61
C PRO A 60 6.24 -15.16 -5.46
N GLU A 61 5.73 -16.05 -4.60
CA GLU A 61 5.16 -15.68 -3.31
C GLU A 61 6.15 -14.78 -2.55
N TYR A 62 5.64 -13.69 -1.98
CA TYR A 62 6.45 -12.75 -1.23
C TYR A 62 5.77 -12.38 0.07
N VAL A 63 6.59 -12.10 1.07
CA VAL A 63 6.16 -11.62 2.38
C VAL A 63 6.63 -10.18 2.53
N ASN A 64 5.74 -9.33 3.05
CA ASN A 64 6.05 -7.95 3.35
C ASN A 64 6.07 -7.74 4.87
N LEU A 65 7.09 -7.04 5.35
CA LEU A 65 7.14 -6.49 6.70
C LEU A 65 6.49 -5.11 6.68
N CYS A 66 5.44 -4.93 7.47
CA CYS A 66 4.71 -3.68 7.59
C CYS A 66 4.97 -3.07 8.97
N THR A 67 5.49 -1.84 8.95
CA THR A 67 5.45 -0.91 10.09
C THR A 67 4.14 -0.12 10.00
N PRO A 68 3.79 0.72 10.99
CA PRO A 68 2.59 1.55 10.91
C PRO A 68 2.54 2.47 9.67
N SER A 69 3.69 2.97 9.22
CA SER A 69 3.80 3.95 8.13
C SER A 69 4.38 3.42 6.83
N GLN A 70 5.13 2.32 6.87
CA GLN A 70 5.95 1.86 5.74
C GLN A 70 5.96 0.35 5.59
N THR A 71 6.09 -0.10 4.35
CA THR A 71 6.20 -1.50 3.97
C THR A 71 7.57 -1.80 3.35
N TYR A 72 8.09 -2.97 3.70
CA TYR A 72 9.34 -3.54 3.22
C TYR A 72 9.06 -4.92 2.62
N ARG A 73 9.59 -5.22 1.44
CA ARG A 73 9.52 -6.59 0.88
C ARG A 73 10.69 -7.39 1.42
N ILE A 74 10.39 -8.54 2.02
CA ILE A 74 11.42 -9.44 2.53
C ILE A 74 12.02 -10.24 1.37
N ARG A 75 13.35 -10.26 1.28
CA ARG A 75 14.10 -11.10 0.36
C ARG A 75 15.02 -12.03 1.13
N GLN A 76 15.06 -13.30 0.74
CA GLN A 76 15.98 -14.25 1.33
C GLN A 76 17.26 -14.32 0.51
N VAL A 77 18.40 -14.03 1.15
CA VAL A 77 19.73 -14.13 0.55
C VAL A 77 20.49 -15.28 1.19
N GLN A 78 20.88 -16.25 0.36
CA GLN A 78 21.64 -17.41 0.80
C GLN A 78 23.11 -17.04 0.99
N SER A 79 23.74 -17.62 2.01
CA SER A 79 25.17 -17.46 2.27
C SER A 79 25.86 -18.81 2.19
N SER A 80 27.03 -18.85 1.55
CA SER A 80 27.91 -20.01 1.58
C SER A 80 28.70 -20.10 2.90
N ASN A 81 28.64 -19.06 3.74
CA ASN A 81 29.31 -19.03 5.04
C ASN A 81 28.50 -19.79 6.09
N SER A 82 29.18 -20.45 7.02
CA SER A 82 28.52 -21.09 8.18
C SER A 82 28.32 -20.05 9.29
N LEU A 83 27.12 -19.48 9.37
CA LEU A 83 26.73 -18.57 10.45
C LEU A 83 26.09 -19.34 11.60
N HIS A 84 26.66 -19.21 12.78
CA HIS A 84 26.17 -19.85 14.01
C HIS A 84 25.67 -18.77 14.97
N ILE A 85 24.46 -18.95 15.49
CA ILE A 85 23.94 -18.13 16.60
C ILE A 85 24.35 -18.82 17.89
N LEU A 86 25.08 -18.07 18.70
CA LEU A 86 25.69 -18.53 19.93
C LEU A 86 24.96 -17.95 21.13
N ARG A 87 24.74 -18.75 22.17
CA ARG A 87 24.20 -18.31 23.47
C ARG A 87 25.21 -18.64 24.57
N PRO A 88 25.49 -17.72 25.50
CA PRO A 88 26.27 -18.04 26.70
C PRO A 88 25.55 -19.10 27.54
N SER A 89 26.29 -20.07 28.05
CA SER A 89 25.78 -21.17 28.88
C SER A 89 26.25 -20.96 30.31
N LEU A 90 25.34 -20.50 31.16
CA LEU A 90 25.60 -20.22 32.58
C LEU A 90 25.59 -21.53 33.39
N GLY A 91 26.66 -22.32 33.29
CA GLY A 91 26.92 -23.46 34.19
C GLY A 91 25.98 -24.68 34.07
N GLN A 92 25.18 -24.78 32.99
CA GLN A 92 24.21 -25.86 32.79
C GLN A 92 24.74 -27.10 32.04
N ILE A 93 26.03 -27.13 31.70
CA ILE A 93 26.61 -28.23 30.90
C ILE A 93 27.10 -29.32 31.86
N SER A 94 26.44 -30.47 31.82
CA SER A 94 26.87 -31.65 32.59
C SER A 94 28.05 -32.34 31.89
N ARG A 95 28.92 -33.01 32.66
CA ARG A 95 29.96 -33.89 32.08
C ARG A 95 29.40 -34.94 31.11
N ALA A 96 28.14 -35.34 31.30
CA ALA A 96 27.45 -36.29 30.42
C ALA A 96 27.18 -35.73 29.01
N ASP A 97 27.17 -34.41 28.84
CA ASP A 97 26.87 -33.75 27.56
C ASP A 97 28.11 -33.56 26.69
N ILE A 98 29.30 -33.91 27.20
CA ILE A 98 30.58 -33.67 26.57
C ILE A 98 31.12 -34.98 26.00
N LYS A 99 31.04 -35.15 24.68
CA LYS A 99 31.78 -36.19 23.95
C LYS A 99 33.24 -35.75 23.85
N VAL A 100 34.03 -36.06 24.88
CA VAL A 100 35.48 -35.82 24.87
C VAL A 100 36.13 -36.75 23.84
N VAL A 101 36.92 -36.20 22.93
CA VAL A 101 37.89 -36.99 22.14
C VAL A 101 38.97 -37.41 23.12
N GLU A 102 39.11 -38.71 23.37
CA GLU A 102 39.84 -39.34 24.49
C GLU A 102 41.35 -39.04 24.60
N GLU A 103 41.91 -38.09 23.83
CA GLU A 103 43.37 -37.91 23.71
C GLU A 103 44.00 -36.92 24.70
N GLU A 104 43.23 -36.14 25.48
CA GLU A 104 43.80 -35.15 26.43
C GLU A 104 43.40 -35.34 27.91
N ALA A 105 42.83 -36.48 28.29
CA ALA A 105 42.57 -36.79 29.69
C ALA A 105 43.84 -37.32 30.38
N GLY A 106 44.63 -36.42 30.98
CA GLY A 106 45.68 -36.80 31.94
C GLY A 106 45.14 -37.65 33.10
N GLU A 107 46.04 -38.40 33.74
CA GLU A 107 45.80 -39.52 34.70
C GLU A 107 44.94 -39.21 35.95
N THR A 108 44.38 -38.01 36.12
CA THR A 108 43.55 -37.65 37.29
C THR A 108 42.05 -37.56 37.02
N GLY A 109 41.55 -37.85 35.82
CA GLY A 109 40.12 -38.09 35.55
C GLY A 109 39.18 -36.91 35.87
N ALA A 110 39.71 -35.74 36.21
CA ALA A 110 38.95 -34.55 36.52
C ALA A 110 39.18 -33.50 35.42
N LEU A 111 38.32 -33.50 34.40
CA LEU A 111 38.19 -32.36 33.49
C LEU A 111 37.80 -31.13 34.31
N ASN A 112 38.70 -30.17 34.44
CA ASN A 112 38.38 -28.81 34.88
C ASN A 112 37.56 -28.17 33.76
N LEU A 113 36.23 -28.31 33.85
CA LEU A 113 35.33 -27.66 32.91
C LEU A 113 35.36 -26.16 33.20
N PRO A 114 35.66 -25.30 32.21
CA PRO A 114 35.55 -23.87 32.40
C PRO A 114 34.09 -23.53 32.73
N ASP A 115 33.88 -22.64 33.72
CA ASP A 115 32.55 -22.12 34.09
C ASP A 115 31.90 -21.34 32.92
N GLU A 116 32.73 -20.88 31.99
CA GLU A 116 32.33 -20.16 30.79
C GLU A 116 32.23 -21.13 29.59
N ALA A 117 31.00 -21.27 29.08
CA ALA A 117 30.73 -22.04 27.89
C ALA A 117 29.80 -21.30 26.94
N VAL A 118 29.89 -21.65 25.66
CA VAL A 118 29.05 -21.09 24.60
C VAL A 118 28.42 -22.22 23.82
N THR A 119 27.12 -22.13 23.59
CA THR A 119 26.35 -23.13 22.84
C THR A 119 25.85 -22.56 21.53
N ALA A 120 26.13 -23.25 20.42
CA ALA A 120 25.49 -23.00 19.14
C ALA A 120 24.03 -23.46 19.19
N ILE A 121 23.11 -22.52 19.15
CA ILE A 121 21.66 -22.77 19.26
C ILE A 121 20.98 -22.84 17.89
N ALA A 122 21.58 -22.24 16.86
CA ALA A 122 21.06 -22.26 15.49
C ALA A 122 22.18 -22.10 14.46
N LYS A 123 21.97 -22.65 13.26
CA LYS A 123 22.79 -22.42 12.08
C LYS A 123 21.94 -21.71 11.02
N CYS A 124 22.37 -20.53 10.58
CA CYS A 124 21.64 -19.75 9.58
C CYS A 124 22.37 -19.83 8.24
N GLY A 125 21.79 -20.52 7.27
CA GLY A 125 22.28 -20.56 5.88
C GLY A 125 21.84 -19.36 5.04
N SER A 126 20.92 -18.55 5.55
CA SER A 126 20.39 -17.38 4.85
C SER A 126 20.11 -16.22 5.80
N THR A 127 20.06 -15.03 5.21
CA THR A 127 19.65 -13.78 5.85
C THR A 127 18.40 -13.25 5.14
N LEU A 128 17.55 -12.54 5.88
CA LEU A 128 16.37 -11.87 5.37
C LEU A 128 16.70 -10.39 5.23
N GLU A 129 16.72 -9.90 3.99
CA GLU A 129 16.98 -8.49 3.65
C GLU A 129 15.67 -7.73 3.46
N LEU A 130 15.68 -6.44 3.81
CA LEU A 130 14.52 -5.56 3.68
C LEU A 130 14.67 -4.67 2.45
N HIS A 131 13.80 -4.87 1.46
CA HIS A 131 13.85 -4.13 0.22
C HIS A 131 12.63 -3.22 0.04
N VAL A 132 12.88 -1.92 -0.16
CA VAL A 132 11.86 -0.96 -0.59
C VAL A 132 11.89 -0.84 -2.11
N SER A 133 10.73 -1.03 -2.76
CA SER A 133 10.63 -0.84 -4.21
C SER A 133 10.89 0.63 -4.60
N PRO A 134 11.63 0.94 -5.68
CA PRO A 134 11.89 2.32 -6.09
C PRO A 134 10.62 3.10 -6.47
N GLY A 135 9.52 2.41 -6.77
CA GLY A 135 8.19 3.01 -6.97
C GLY A 135 7.28 2.99 -5.73
N GLY A 136 7.82 2.62 -4.57
CA GLY A 136 7.04 2.40 -3.35
C GLY A 136 6.10 1.19 -3.43
N PHE A 137 5.25 1.06 -2.42
CA PHE A 137 4.15 0.10 -2.35
C PHE A 137 2.83 0.86 -2.43
N SER A 138 1.86 0.30 -3.14
CA SER A 138 0.53 0.91 -3.30
C SER A 138 -0.56 -0.10 -2.92
N ALA A 139 -1.50 0.35 -2.08
CA ALA A 139 -2.68 -0.41 -1.71
C ALA A 139 -3.74 -0.44 -2.85
N VAL A 140 -3.71 0.55 -3.74
CA VAL A 140 -4.79 0.79 -4.73
C VAL A 140 -5.10 -0.44 -5.59
N PRO A 141 -4.12 -1.16 -6.18
CA PRO A 141 -4.43 -2.34 -6.99
C PRO A 141 -5.14 -3.45 -6.22
N PHE A 142 -4.82 -3.61 -4.93
CA PHE A 142 -5.47 -4.59 -4.07
C PHE A 142 -6.88 -4.13 -3.69
N LEU A 143 -7.03 -2.86 -3.28
CA LEU A 143 -8.32 -2.27 -2.95
C LEU A 143 -9.31 -2.30 -4.13
N GLU A 144 -8.85 -2.01 -5.35
CA GLU A 144 -9.70 -2.05 -6.54
C GLU A 144 -10.27 -3.45 -6.84
N LYS A 145 -9.56 -4.50 -6.42
CA LYS A 145 -9.97 -5.91 -6.56
C LYS A 145 -10.78 -6.41 -5.37
N SER A 146 -10.50 -5.93 -4.15
CA SER A 146 -11.22 -6.34 -2.94
C SER A 146 -12.58 -5.67 -2.79
N LEU A 147 -12.72 -4.43 -3.27
CA LEU A 147 -13.92 -3.61 -3.05
C LEU A 147 -14.93 -3.75 -4.19
N GLY A 148 -16.22 -3.77 -3.83
CA GLY A 148 -17.32 -3.69 -4.80
C GLY A 148 -17.34 -2.35 -5.53
N LEU A 149 -17.79 -2.35 -6.79
CA LEU A 149 -17.98 -1.12 -7.56
C LEU A 149 -19.37 -0.54 -7.28
N TYR A 150 -19.42 0.68 -6.75
CA TYR A 150 -20.66 1.40 -6.51
C TYR A 150 -21.03 2.27 -7.74
N GLU A 151 -22.17 1.95 -8.34
CA GLU A 151 -22.80 2.66 -9.44
C GLU A 151 -24.32 2.66 -9.19
N LYS A 152 -24.94 3.82 -8.97
CA LYS A 152 -26.40 3.95 -8.92
C LYS A 152 -26.87 4.11 -10.36
N ARG A 153 -27.50 3.08 -10.94
CA ARG A 153 -28.15 3.19 -12.25
C ARG A 153 -29.28 4.20 -12.13
N THR A 154 -29.20 5.31 -12.84
CA THR A 154 -30.35 6.18 -13.08
C THR A 154 -31.38 5.38 -13.88
N GLY A 155 -32.37 4.80 -13.19
CA GLY A 155 -33.49 4.08 -13.81
C GLY A 155 -33.89 2.75 -13.18
N ASP A 156 -33.18 2.22 -12.18
CA ASP A 156 -33.60 1.00 -11.48
C ASP A 156 -34.61 1.38 -10.37
N ASP A 157 -35.80 1.76 -10.82
CA ASP A 157 -37.08 1.50 -10.15
C ASP A 157 -37.34 -0.01 -10.28
N ASP A 158 -37.51 -0.70 -9.15
CA ASP A 158 -37.82 -2.13 -8.98
C ASP A 158 -36.95 -3.19 -9.71
N GLY A 159 -36.19 -3.97 -8.93
CA GLY A 159 -35.70 -5.26 -9.42
C GLY A 159 -34.53 -5.90 -8.67
N ASP A 160 -34.84 -6.54 -7.54
CA ASP A 160 -34.26 -7.82 -7.13
C ASP A 160 -32.71 -7.93 -7.12
N ILE A 161 -32.08 -7.45 -6.04
CA ILE A 161 -30.77 -7.95 -5.63
C ILE A 161 -31.03 -8.87 -4.42
N SER A 162 -30.88 -10.16 -4.68
CA SER A 162 -31.03 -11.28 -3.74
C SER A 162 -30.64 -10.95 -2.30
N MET A 163 -31.65 -10.91 -1.42
CA MET A 163 -31.51 -10.98 0.03
C MET A 163 -30.80 -12.30 0.40
N ASP A 164 -29.58 -12.21 0.93
CA ASP A 164 -29.10 -13.21 1.87
C ASP A 164 -29.67 -12.82 3.26
N GLU A 165 -30.71 -13.55 3.69
CA GLU A 165 -31.44 -13.36 4.93
C GLU A 165 -30.59 -13.71 6.16
N THR A 166 -29.58 -12.89 6.50
CA THR A 166 -28.87 -13.04 7.79
C THR A 166 -28.62 -11.75 8.57
N ALA A 167 -29.18 -10.60 8.17
CA ALA A 167 -29.06 -9.35 8.95
C ALA A 167 -30.41 -8.87 9.50
N ASN A 168 -30.85 -9.49 10.60
CA ASN A 168 -31.79 -8.87 11.53
C ASN A 168 -31.10 -7.64 12.16
N GLY A 169 -31.36 -6.45 11.63
CA GLY A 169 -30.84 -5.20 12.19
C GLY A 169 -31.23 -3.97 11.37
N SER A 170 -32.42 -3.43 11.61
CA SER A 170 -32.91 -2.15 11.09
C SER A 170 -32.18 -0.95 11.75
N GLY A 171 -30.85 -0.90 11.67
CA GLY A 171 -30.05 0.19 12.23
C GLY A 171 -28.79 0.44 11.40
N SER A 172 -28.50 1.71 11.12
CA SER A 172 -27.20 2.13 10.56
C SER A 172 -26.07 1.55 11.40
N LEU A 173 -25.02 1.04 10.76
CA LEU A 173 -23.85 0.56 11.49
C LEU A 173 -23.26 1.63 12.41
N SER A 174 -22.82 1.22 13.58
CA SER A 174 -22.09 2.10 14.48
C SER A 174 -20.69 2.44 13.92
N PRO A 175 -20.09 3.59 14.28
CA PRO A 175 -18.73 3.94 13.83
C PRO A 175 -17.67 2.87 14.14
N VAL A 176 -17.88 2.10 15.21
CA VAL A 176 -16.98 1.00 15.61
C VAL A 176 -17.09 -0.18 14.65
N GLU A 177 -18.29 -0.51 14.19
CA GLU A 177 -18.52 -1.59 13.22
C GLU A 177 -17.99 -1.21 11.84
N THR A 178 -18.23 0.04 11.43
CA THR A 178 -17.66 0.63 10.22
C THR A 178 -16.13 0.53 10.22
N ARG A 179 -15.49 0.86 11.34
CA ARG A 179 -14.03 0.70 11.52
C ARG A 179 -13.61 -0.76 11.40
N LYS A 180 -14.29 -1.68 12.10
CA LYS A 180 -13.98 -3.12 12.04
C LYS A 180 -14.08 -3.69 10.63
N LEU A 181 -15.08 -3.29 9.86
CA LEU A 181 -15.27 -3.77 8.49
C LEU A 181 -14.13 -3.31 7.57
N ARG A 182 -13.72 -2.05 7.69
CA ARG A 182 -12.56 -1.50 6.99
C ARG A 182 -11.26 -2.20 7.40
N ASP A 183 -11.05 -2.40 8.70
CA ASP A 183 -9.82 -3.02 9.21
C ASP A 183 -9.69 -4.49 8.75
N ARG A 184 -10.82 -5.20 8.55
CA ARG A 184 -10.82 -6.53 7.91
C ARG A 184 -10.29 -6.47 6.48
N VAL A 185 -10.69 -5.47 5.69
CA VAL A 185 -10.15 -5.29 4.32
C VAL A 185 -8.65 -5.00 4.37
N PHE A 186 -8.18 -4.20 5.34
CA PHE A 186 -6.77 -3.85 5.48
C PHE A 186 -5.88 -5.01 5.96
N ALA A 187 -6.46 -6.01 6.63
CA ALA A 187 -5.73 -7.20 7.07
C ALA A 187 -5.23 -8.04 5.88
N ASP A 188 -6.02 -8.11 4.80
CA ASP A 188 -5.71 -8.93 3.61
C ASP A 188 -4.81 -8.21 2.59
N ILE A 189 -4.55 -6.92 2.77
CA ILE A 189 -3.73 -6.11 1.87
C ILE A 189 -2.27 -6.14 2.36
N PRO A 190 -1.29 -6.51 1.51
CA PRO A 190 0.10 -6.69 1.92
C PRO A 190 0.88 -5.36 2.01
N VAL A 191 0.28 -4.33 2.60
CA VAL A 191 0.93 -3.03 2.84
C VAL A 191 0.58 -2.47 4.23
N SER A 192 1.30 -1.44 4.64
CA SER A 192 1.13 -0.76 5.93
C SER A 192 -0.22 -0.07 6.04
N SER A 193 -0.69 0.12 7.27
CA SER A 193 -1.98 0.77 7.53
C SER A 193 -2.04 2.18 6.95
N ALA A 194 -0.98 2.99 7.08
CA ALA A 194 -0.93 4.32 6.47
C ALA A 194 -1.04 4.27 4.93
N GLN A 195 -0.44 3.28 4.27
CA GLN A 195 -0.55 3.11 2.82
C GLN A 195 -1.92 2.59 2.39
N CYS A 196 -2.56 1.73 3.19
CA CYS A 196 -3.95 1.32 3.01
C CYS A 196 -4.90 2.51 3.13
N GLU A 197 -4.71 3.34 4.15
CA GLU A 197 -5.47 4.56 4.39
C GLU A 197 -5.32 5.57 3.25
N ALA A 198 -4.08 5.87 2.83
CA ALA A 198 -3.82 6.73 1.69
C ALA A 198 -4.47 6.19 0.40
N GLY A 199 -4.39 4.87 0.17
CA GLY A 199 -5.04 4.23 -0.97
C GLY A 199 -6.57 4.28 -0.91
N TRP A 200 -7.14 4.06 0.27
CA TRP A 200 -8.57 4.12 0.54
C TRP A 200 -9.14 5.52 0.25
N THR A 201 -8.49 6.55 0.79
CA THR A 201 -8.82 7.96 0.48
C THR A 201 -8.62 8.24 -1.01
N GLY A 202 -7.51 7.78 -1.60
CA GLY A 202 -7.15 7.97 -3.00
C GLY A 202 -8.22 7.53 -4.01
N ILE A 203 -8.91 6.41 -3.73
CA ILE A 203 -9.98 5.88 -4.57
C ILE A 203 -11.40 6.29 -4.12
N CYS A 204 -11.50 7.19 -3.13
CA CYS A 204 -12.76 7.56 -2.48
C CYS A 204 -13.55 6.35 -1.97
N ALA A 205 -12.86 5.33 -1.44
CA ALA A 205 -13.54 4.17 -0.87
C ALA A 205 -14.33 4.57 0.38
N PHE A 206 -15.42 3.87 0.62
CA PHE A 206 -16.30 4.13 1.76
C PHE A 206 -16.95 2.83 2.22
N VAL A 207 -17.47 2.87 3.45
CA VAL A 207 -18.32 1.81 3.98
C VAL A 207 -19.75 2.28 3.84
N ASP A 208 -20.60 1.46 3.24
CA ASP A 208 -22.04 1.71 3.23
C ASP A 208 -22.62 1.21 4.56
N GLU A 209 -23.08 2.14 5.39
CA GLU A 209 -23.65 1.84 6.71
C GLU A 209 -24.95 1.05 6.64
N LYS A 210 -25.70 1.16 5.53
CA LYS A 210 -26.96 0.43 5.35
C LYS A 210 -26.70 -1.02 4.91
N GLN A 211 -25.74 -1.22 4.02
CA GLN A 211 -25.42 -2.54 3.45
C GLN A 211 -24.35 -3.30 4.24
N GLY A 212 -23.62 -2.61 5.12
CA GLY A 212 -22.51 -3.19 5.86
C GLY A 212 -21.39 -3.73 4.96
N ALA A 213 -21.14 -3.03 3.85
CA ALA A 213 -20.17 -3.44 2.84
C ALA A 213 -19.22 -2.29 2.47
N CYS A 214 -18.00 -2.65 2.05
CA CYS A 214 -16.98 -1.71 1.61
C CYS A 214 -17.04 -1.54 0.08
N TRP A 215 -17.15 -0.29 -0.37
CA TRP A 215 -17.37 0.05 -1.77
C TRP A 215 -16.33 1.04 -2.27
N ARG A 216 -16.08 1.00 -3.59
CA ARG A 216 -15.42 2.08 -4.33
C ARG A 216 -16.37 2.65 -5.37
N PRO A 217 -16.52 3.98 -5.47
CA PRO A 217 -17.37 4.59 -6.48
C PRO A 217 -16.76 4.47 -7.89
N SER A 218 -17.62 4.35 -8.90
CA SER A 218 -17.20 4.50 -10.28
C SER A 218 -16.73 5.92 -10.59
N ALA A 219 -16.05 6.12 -11.73
CA ALA A 219 -15.68 7.46 -12.18
C ALA A 219 -16.92 8.35 -12.42
N ARG A 220 -18.00 7.76 -12.95
CA ARG A 220 -19.27 8.45 -13.17
C ARG A 220 -19.90 8.89 -11.87
N MET A 221 -19.90 8.02 -10.87
CA MET A 221 -20.45 8.34 -9.57
C MET A 221 -19.63 9.43 -8.86
N ARG A 222 -18.29 9.35 -8.89
CA ARG A 222 -17.42 10.42 -8.37
C ARG A 222 -17.73 11.76 -9.02
N LEU A 223 -17.89 11.78 -10.34
CA LEU A 223 -18.27 12.99 -11.07
C LEU A 223 -19.67 13.50 -10.70
N ASN A 224 -20.64 12.60 -10.50
CA ASN A 224 -22.00 12.97 -10.10
C ASN A 224 -22.02 13.61 -8.70
N VAL A 225 -21.36 12.98 -7.73
CA VAL A 225 -21.21 13.52 -6.37
C VAL A 225 -20.57 14.91 -6.42
N TRP A 226 -19.49 15.08 -7.18
CA TRP A 226 -18.84 16.38 -7.35
C TRP A 226 -19.78 17.43 -7.95
N LYS A 227 -20.53 17.11 -9.01
CA LYS A 227 -21.48 18.06 -9.62
C LYS A 227 -22.57 18.49 -8.65
N ARG A 228 -23.13 17.54 -7.89
CA ARG A 228 -24.14 17.84 -6.86
C ARG A 228 -23.59 18.71 -5.74
N LEU A 229 -22.39 18.38 -5.27
CA LEU A 229 -21.66 19.16 -4.26
C LEU A 229 -21.44 20.60 -4.75
N MET A 230 -20.97 20.77 -5.98
CA MET A 230 -20.78 22.07 -6.61
C MET A 230 -22.07 22.87 -6.72
N GLN A 231 -23.17 22.24 -7.16
CA GLN A 231 -24.48 22.88 -7.25
C GLN A 231 -24.98 23.32 -5.87
N GLY A 232 -24.92 22.44 -4.87
CA GLY A 232 -25.32 22.74 -3.50
C GLY A 232 -24.47 23.86 -2.88
N ALA A 233 -23.15 23.83 -3.09
CA ALA A 233 -22.25 24.88 -2.61
C ALA A 233 -22.57 26.24 -3.23
N ILE A 234 -22.85 26.29 -4.54
CA ILE A 234 -23.24 27.53 -5.22
C ILE A 234 -24.59 28.05 -4.69
N LEU A 235 -25.58 27.17 -4.54
CA LEU A 235 -26.92 27.53 -4.07
C LEU A 235 -26.91 28.08 -2.64
N GLN A 236 -26.11 27.48 -1.76
CA GLN A 236 -26.00 27.86 -0.35
C GLN A 236 -24.90 28.90 -0.07
N GLY A 237 -24.17 29.34 -1.10
CA GLY A 237 -23.07 30.30 -0.96
C GLY A 237 -21.88 29.78 -0.14
N ILE A 238 -21.63 28.46 -0.16
CA ILE A 238 -20.51 27.83 0.54
C ILE A 238 -19.22 28.07 -0.27
N ASP A 239 -18.25 28.73 0.34
CA ASP A 239 -16.94 28.95 -0.25
C ASP A 239 -16.04 27.72 -0.04
N LEU A 240 -15.83 26.95 -1.11
CA LEU A 240 -15.04 25.70 -1.07
C LEU A 240 -13.54 25.92 -0.85
N GLU A 241 -13.02 27.13 -1.08
CA GLU A 241 -11.62 27.48 -0.81
C GLU A 241 -11.38 27.76 0.68
N LYS A 242 -12.45 28.09 1.43
CA LYS A 242 -12.39 28.35 2.85
C LYS A 242 -12.84 27.13 3.64
N GLN A 243 -12.64 27.21 4.96
CA GLN A 243 -13.15 26.19 5.86
C GLN A 243 -14.69 26.22 5.89
N PHE A 244 -15.32 25.09 5.59
CA PHE A 244 -16.77 24.91 5.65
C PHE A 244 -17.15 23.65 6.41
N LEU A 245 -18.40 23.58 6.88
CA LEU A 245 -18.96 22.39 7.51
C LEU A 245 -19.36 21.37 6.45
N VAL A 246 -18.82 20.15 6.54
CA VAL A 246 -19.20 19.06 5.62
C VAL A 246 -20.67 18.70 5.76
N TRP A 247 -21.23 18.89 6.96
CA TRP A 247 -22.65 18.68 7.21
C TRP A 247 -23.55 19.68 6.47
N ASP A 248 -23.14 20.96 6.39
CA ASP A 248 -23.90 21.98 5.64
C ASP A 248 -23.82 21.70 4.14
N LEU A 249 -22.67 21.22 3.68
CA LEU A 249 -22.49 20.78 2.31
C LEU A 249 -23.34 19.54 1.99
N TRP A 250 -23.42 18.56 2.91
CA TRP A 250 -24.32 17.41 2.77
C TRP A 250 -25.78 17.85 2.67
N LYS A 251 -26.23 18.76 3.55
CA LYS A 251 -27.58 19.33 3.49
C LYS A 251 -27.87 20.05 2.17
N SER A 252 -26.89 20.79 1.64
CA SER A 252 -27.05 21.51 0.36
C SER A 252 -27.28 20.61 -0.86
N VAL A 253 -26.97 19.31 -0.73
CA VAL A 253 -27.13 18.30 -1.78
C VAL A 253 -28.47 17.56 -1.69
N LEU A 254 -29.13 17.63 -0.54
CA LEU A 254 -30.46 17.06 -0.36
C LEU A 254 -31.48 17.97 -1.06
N ASP A 255 -32.45 17.35 -1.73
CA ASP A 255 -33.56 18.09 -2.31
C ASP A 255 -34.45 18.63 -1.15
N ASP A 256 -35.11 19.78 -1.36
CA ASP A 256 -35.92 20.45 -0.31
C ASP A 256 -37.16 19.63 0.13
N ASP A 257 -37.46 18.52 -0.57
CA ASP A 257 -38.54 17.60 -0.23
C ASP A 257 -38.05 16.55 0.79
N ASP A 258 -38.42 16.73 2.06
CA ASP A 258 -38.02 15.89 3.21
C ASP A 258 -38.28 14.37 3.05
N ASP A 259 -39.14 13.97 2.11
CA ASP A 259 -39.49 12.56 1.83
C ASP A 259 -38.62 11.89 0.75
N SER A 260 -37.72 12.63 0.10
CA SER A 260 -36.89 12.07 -0.99
C SER A 260 -35.69 11.29 -0.45
N GLU A 261 -35.45 10.09 -1.02
CA GLU A 261 -34.26 9.33 -0.69
C GLU A 261 -33.00 10.13 -1.12
N PRO A 262 -31.96 10.22 -0.27
CA PRO A 262 -30.72 10.88 -0.64
C PRO A 262 -30.15 10.36 -1.97
N PRO A 263 -29.56 11.23 -2.81
CA PRO A 263 -29.11 10.85 -4.14
C PRO A 263 -28.01 9.77 -4.11
N PHE A 264 -27.23 9.72 -3.03
CA PHE A 264 -26.19 8.73 -2.74
C PHE A 264 -25.90 8.67 -1.23
N PRO A 265 -25.20 7.63 -0.72
CA PRO A 265 -24.84 7.54 0.70
C PRO A 265 -23.99 8.72 1.19
N ARG A 266 -24.26 9.20 2.41
CA ARG A 266 -23.45 10.26 3.06
C ARG A 266 -21.97 9.91 3.12
N ALA A 267 -21.65 8.65 3.44
CA ALA A 267 -20.28 8.16 3.51
C ALA A 267 -19.51 8.34 2.19
N LEU A 268 -20.18 8.31 1.03
CA LEU A 268 -19.57 8.58 -0.26
C LEU A 268 -19.23 10.07 -0.44
N LEU A 269 -20.12 10.98 -0.03
CA LEU A 269 -19.81 12.42 -0.04
C LEU A 269 -18.61 12.71 0.86
N GLU A 270 -18.59 12.13 2.06
CA GLU A 270 -17.47 12.30 2.99
C GLU A 270 -16.16 11.72 2.43
N ALA A 271 -16.21 10.59 1.71
CA ALA A 271 -15.04 10.02 1.05
C ALA A 271 -14.50 10.92 -0.08
N VAL A 272 -15.39 11.55 -0.86
CA VAL A 272 -14.98 12.55 -1.87
C VAL A 272 -14.43 13.81 -1.19
N ALA A 273 -15.10 14.32 -0.15
CA ALA A 273 -14.62 15.47 0.60
C ALA A 273 -13.25 15.22 1.22
N ARG A 274 -13.04 14.08 1.90
CA ARG A 274 -11.73 13.66 2.45
C ARG A 274 -10.65 13.59 1.38
N ARG A 275 -10.97 13.08 0.18
CA ARG A 275 -10.02 13.04 -0.94
C ARG A 275 -9.61 14.44 -1.40
N LEU A 276 -10.50 15.41 -1.34
CA LEU A 276 -10.29 16.77 -1.85
C LEU A 276 -9.79 17.77 -0.79
N CYS A 277 -9.79 17.37 0.48
CA CYS A 277 -9.29 18.20 1.57
C CYS A 277 -7.79 18.48 1.44
N VAL A 278 -7.38 19.65 1.89
CA VAL A 278 -5.96 20.00 2.04
C VAL A 278 -5.25 18.94 2.91
N ALA A 279 -4.14 18.38 2.40
CA ALA A 279 -3.47 17.21 2.96
C ALA A 279 -3.05 17.35 4.44
N ASP A 280 -2.71 18.56 4.89
CA ASP A 280 -2.28 18.84 6.27
C ASP A 280 -3.45 19.13 7.24
N GLU A 281 -4.67 19.36 6.73
CA GLU A 281 -5.87 19.66 7.53
C GLU A 281 -6.88 18.50 7.54
N GLY A 282 -6.62 17.44 6.76
CA GLY A 282 -7.50 16.29 6.64
C GLY A 282 -7.57 15.48 7.93
N PRO A 283 -8.77 15.22 8.49
CA PRO A 283 -8.90 14.33 9.64
C PRO A 283 -8.50 12.91 9.26
N SER A 284 -8.04 12.13 10.25
CA SER A 284 -7.74 10.72 10.04
C SER A 284 -8.98 9.99 9.52
N LEU A 285 -8.80 8.89 8.78
CA LEU A 285 -9.92 8.04 8.36
C LEU A 285 -10.72 7.46 9.54
N ALA A 286 -10.15 7.51 10.74
CA ALA A 286 -10.76 7.10 11.98
C ALA A 286 -11.73 8.13 12.57
N ASP A 287 -11.66 9.39 12.11
CA ASP A 287 -12.41 10.53 12.64
C ASP A 287 -13.51 10.99 11.66
N GLU A 288 -14.58 11.53 12.22
CA GLU A 288 -15.63 12.18 11.43
C GLU A 288 -15.10 13.48 10.83
N ILE A 289 -15.32 13.68 9.52
CA ILE A 289 -14.94 14.90 8.83
C ILE A 289 -15.97 16.00 9.09
N LYS A 290 -15.71 16.83 10.11
CA LYS A 290 -16.60 17.94 10.46
C LYS A 290 -16.40 19.16 9.58
N TRP A 291 -15.13 19.49 9.32
CA TRP A 291 -14.71 20.66 8.57
C TRP A 291 -13.84 20.23 7.40
N ALA A 292 -13.93 20.95 6.29
CA ALA A 292 -13.13 20.74 5.10
C ALA A 292 -12.77 22.09 4.45
N SER A 293 -11.62 22.11 3.78
CA SER A 293 -11.16 23.17 2.89
C SER A 293 -10.58 22.44 1.66
N PHE A 294 -10.92 22.86 0.45
CA PHE A 294 -10.44 22.17 -0.75
C PHE A 294 -9.21 22.86 -1.34
N ASP A 295 -8.17 22.06 -1.63
CA ASP A 295 -7.04 22.55 -2.41
C ASP A 295 -7.49 22.75 -3.85
N LYS A 296 -7.53 24.02 -4.27
CA LYS A 296 -7.87 24.45 -5.63
C LYS A 296 -7.10 23.67 -6.71
N THR A 297 -5.81 23.46 -6.52
CA THR A 297 -4.94 22.84 -7.53
C THR A 297 -5.17 21.34 -7.63
N GLU A 298 -5.20 20.66 -6.48
CA GLU A 298 -5.46 19.23 -6.42
C GLU A 298 -6.88 18.89 -6.86
N CYS A 299 -7.87 19.67 -6.42
CA CYS A 299 -9.26 19.47 -6.78
C CYS A 299 -9.48 19.67 -8.29
N THR A 300 -8.95 20.75 -8.87
CA THR A 300 -9.05 20.99 -10.32
C THR A 300 -8.49 19.80 -11.11
N LYS A 301 -7.31 19.32 -10.74
CA LYS A 301 -6.67 18.14 -11.35
C LYS A 301 -7.54 16.88 -11.19
N TRP A 302 -8.03 16.61 -9.99
CA TRP A 302 -8.86 15.44 -9.70
C TRP A 302 -10.17 15.45 -10.49
N VAL A 303 -10.84 16.61 -10.61
CA VAL A 303 -12.06 16.77 -11.40
C VAL A 303 -11.79 16.50 -12.87
N GLY A 304 -10.68 17.01 -13.42
CA GLY A 304 -10.28 16.78 -14.81
C GLY A 304 -10.04 15.30 -15.11
N GLU A 305 -9.28 14.62 -14.25
CA GLU A 305 -9.04 13.18 -14.37
C GLU A 305 -10.33 12.36 -14.23
N THR A 306 -11.18 12.72 -13.26
CA THR A 306 -12.45 12.04 -13.00
C THR A 306 -13.44 12.23 -14.15
N TYR A 307 -13.50 13.44 -14.73
CA TYR A 307 -14.32 13.73 -15.91
C TYR A 307 -13.87 12.89 -17.10
N LEU A 308 -12.56 12.86 -17.37
CA LEU A 308 -12.01 12.09 -18.48
C LEU A 308 -12.24 10.59 -18.28
N ALA A 309 -12.05 10.07 -17.06
CA ALA A 309 -12.33 8.68 -16.73
C ALA A 309 -13.82 8.32 -16.85
N ALA A 310 -14.73 9.26 -16.62
CA ALA A 310 -16.18 9.03 -16.71
C ALA A 310 -16.72 9.08 -18.15
N THR A 311 -16.14 9.94 -19.00
CA THR A 311 -16.64 10.26 -20.34
C THR A 311 -15.85 9.61 -21.48
N ALA A 312 -14.53 9.47 -21.31
CA ALA A 312 -13.62 8.88 -22.29
C ALA A 312 -12.72 7.80 -21.68
N PRO A 313 -13.28 6.74 -21.07
CA PRO A 313 -12.50 5.69 -20.40
C PRO A 313 -11.61 4.87 -21.35
N THR A 314 -11.89 4.89 -22.66
CA THR A 314 -11.22 4.07 -23.67
C THR A 314 -10.87 4.88 -24.91
N THR A 315 -9.98 4.36 -25.76
CA THR A 315 -9.68 4.95 -27.08
C THR A 315 -10.92 5.05 -27.97
N SER A 316 -11.85 4.10 -27.87
CA SER A 316 -13.11 4.11 -28.62
C SER A 316 -14.12 5.17 -28.16
N SER A 317 -13.93 5.73 -26.97
CA SER A 317 -14.78 6.79 -26.38
C SER A 317 -14.04 8.12 -26.28
N ALA A 318 -12.98 8.31 -27.07
CA ALA A 318 -12.19 9.53 -27.05
C ALA A 318 -13.06 10.77 -27.35
N ILE A 319 -12.81 11.84 -26.61
CA ILE A 319 -13.55 13.09 -26.72
C ILE A 319 -12.68 14.18 -27.33
N GLY A 320 -13.30 15.14 -28.00
CA GLY A 320 -12.61 16.31 -28.56
C GLY A 320 -11.91 17.10 -27.46
N ARG A 321 -10.65 17.49 -27.68
CA ARG A 321 -9.85 18.25 -26.71
C ARG A 321 -10.52 19.56 -26.28
N SER A 322 -11.14 20.27 -27.22
CA SER A 322 -11.87 21.51 -26.94
C SER A 322 -13.13 21.26 -26.10
N ASP A 323 -13.85 20.17 -26.39
CA ASP A 323 -15.09 19.83 -25.68
C ASP A 323 -14.77 19.35 -24.26
N PHE A 324 -13.70 18.59 -24.08
CA PHE A 324 -13.17 18.25 -22.75
C PHE A 324 -12.83 19.50 -21.94
N LEU A 325 -12.03 20.43 -22.49
CA LEU A 325 -11.63 21.62 -21.75
C LEU A 325 -12.83 22.49 -21.38
N ARG A 326 -13.82 22.62 -22.27
CA ARG A 326 -15.07 23.34 -21.99
C ARG A 326 -15.82 22.67 -20.84
N ALA A 327 -16.08 21.37 -20.95
CA ALA A 327 -16.86 20.65 -19.96
C ALA A 327 -16.15 20.50 -18.60
N TRP A 328 -14.82 20.41 -18.60
CA TRP A 328 -14.02 20.45 -17.38
C TRP A 328 -14.16 21.82 -16.69
N LYS A 329 -14.03 22.93 -17.43
CA LYS A 329 -14.26 24.28 -16.90
C LYS A 329 -15.67 24.46 -16.32
N ASP A 330 -16.68 23.90 -16.98
CA ASP A 330 -18.07 23.98 -16.50
C ASP A 330 -18.32 23.17 -15.23
N CYS A 331 -17.44 22.21 -14.90
CA CYS A 331 -17.51 21.45 -13.65
C CYS A 331 -16.77 22.13 -12.48
N LEU A 332 -16.19 23.31 -12.65
CA LEU A 332 -15.39 23.99 -11.62
C LEU A 332 -16.06 25.27 -11.12
N PRO A 333 -15.76 25.72 -9.88
CA PRO A 333 -16.05 27.07 -9.43
C PRO A 333 -15.51 28.11 -10.42
N GLU A 334 -16.19 29.25 -10.52
CA GLU A 334 -15.83 30.31 -11.47
C GLU A 334 -14.37 30.78 -11.26
N SER A 335 -13.93 30.90 -10.01
CA SER A 335 -12.56 31.27 -9.64
C SER A 335 -11.49 30.25 -10.08
N TRP A 336 -11.87 29.03 -10.44
CA TRP A 336 -10.94 27.92 -10.77
C TRP A 336 -10.87 27.62 -12.27
N ARG A 337 -11.74 28.22 -13.09
CA ARG A 337 -11.84 27.90 -14.54
C ARG A 337 -10.54 28.13 -15.31
N GLU A 338 -9.68 29.05 -14.87
CA GLU A 338 -8.40 29.33 -15.50
C GLU A 338 -7.34 28.23 -15.23
N GLU A 339 -7.49 27.43 -14.18
CA GLU A 339 -6.57 26.32 -13.86
C GLU A 339 -6.83 25.08 -14.73
N ALA A 340 -8.00 24.98 -15.38
CA ALA A 340 -8.37 23.86 -16.24
C ALA A 340 -7.60 23.88 -17.57
N THR A 341 -6.35 23.43 -17.50
CA THR A 341 -5.42 23.31 -18.63
C THR A 341 -4.81 21.92 -18.67
N LEU A 342 -4.54 21.37 -19.86
CA LEU A 342 -4.01 20.01 -19.98
C LEU A 342 -2.65 19.81 -19.31
N SER A 343 -1.82 20.86 -19.23
CA SER A 343 -0.53 20.84 -18.54
C SER A 343 -0.64 20.64 -17.03
N LYS A 344 -1.82 20.86 -16.45
CA LYS A 344 -2.09 20.67 -15.01
C LYS A 344 -2.60 19.26 -14.67
N LEU A 345 -2.96 18.46 -15.69
CA LEU A 345 -3.27 17.04 -15.49
C LEU A 345 -2.00 16.26 -15.16
N GLN A 346 -2.15 15.13 -14.47
CA GLN A 346 -0.99 14.28 -14.19
C GLN A 346 -0.36 13.79 -15.49
N GLU A 347 0.97 13.78 -15.53
CA GLU A 347 1.70 13.22 -16.66
C GLU A 347 1.29 11.76 -16.89
N GLY A 348 0.96 11.44 -18.14
CA GLY A 348 0.46 10.13 -18.53
C GLY A 348 -0.98 9.81 -18.11
N SER A 349 -1.74 10.74 -17.55
CA SER A 349 -3.17 10.52 -17.21
C SER A 349 -4.10 10.47 -18.41
N TYR A 350 -3.66 10.99 -19.54
CA TYR A 350 -4.38 10.97 -20.80
C TYR A 350 -3.46 10.57 -21.94
N GLN A 351 -4.07 10.03 -23.00
CA GLN A 351 -3.42 9.79 -24.28
C GLN A 351 -4.26 10.42 -25.38
N SER A 352 -3.62 10.75 -26.49
CA SER A 352 -4.26 11.31 -27.68
C SER A 352 -4.23 10.28 -28.79
N PRO A 353 -5.35 9.55 -29.03
CA PRO A 353 -5.46 8.67 -30.19
C PRO A 353 -5.27 9.45 -31.49
N ASP A 354 -5.83 10.66 -31.56
CA ASP A 354 -5.68 11.62 -32.65
C ASP A 354 -5.24 12.99 -32.12
N PRO A 355 -4.71 13.90 -32.97
CA PRO A 355 -4.26 15.24 -32.56
C PRO A 355 -5.36 16.11 -31.92
N THR A 356 -6.63 15.79 -32.18
CA THR A 356 -7.80 16.54 -31.73
C THR A 356 -8.57 15.85 -30.62
N THR A 357 -8.24 14.59 -30.28
CA THR A 357 -8.99 13.78 -29.31
C THR A 357 -8.13 13.36 -28.13
N ILE A 358 -8.77 13.10 -27.00
CA ILE A 358 -8.12 12.59 -25.79
C ILE A 358 -8.96 11.50 -25.13
N CYS A 359 -8.31 10.54 -24.47
CA CYS A 359 -8.96 9.57 -23.61
C CYS A 359 -8.13 9.28 -22.35
N PHE A 360 -8.79 8.74 -21.33
CA PHE A 360 -8.21 8.45 -20.03
C PHE A 360 -7.25 7.26 -20.10
N VAL A 361 -6.14 7.37 -19.36
CA VAL A 361 -5.19 6.27 -19.15
C VAL A 361 -5.26 5.84 -17.69
N VAL A 362 -5.65 4.58 -17.49
CA VAL A 362 -5.75 3.94 -16.17
C VAL A 362 -4.37 3.95 -15.48
N PRO A 363 -4.29 4.24 -14.17
CA PRO A 363 -3.03 4.30 -13.42
C PRO A 363 -2.07 3.10 -13.63
N SER A 364 -2.61 1.89 -13.77
CA SER A 364 -1.83 0.66 -14.04
C SER A 364 -1.09 0.69 -15.38
N LEU A 365 -1.63 1.38 -16.39
CA LEU A 365 -1.01 1.56 -17.70
C LEU A 365 -0.03 2.74 -17.75
N ARG A 366 -0.16 3.72 -16.83
CA ARG A 366 0.72 4.91 -16.77
C ARG A 366 2.19 4.52 -16.55
N GLN A 367 2.45 3.47 -15.77
CA GLN A 367 3.81 2.94 -15.53
C GLN A 367 4.44 2.25 -16.75
N GLN A 368 3.63 1.83 -17.73
CA GLN A 368 4.13 1.28 -18.99
C GLN A 368 4.45 2.41 -19.97
N VAL A 369 3.60 3.45 -20.03
CA VAL A 369 3.80 4.62 -20.91
C VAL A 369 5.02 5.46 -20.51
N SER A 370 5.35 5.57 -19.21
CA SER A 370 6.60 6.23 -18.80
C SER A 370 7.86 5.44 -19.22
N LYS A 371 7.76 4.11 -19.36
CA LYS A 371 8.85 3.27 -19.90
C LYS A 371 8.93 3.31 -21.42
N THR A 372 7.81 3.43 -22.14
CA THR A 372 7.80 3.50 -23.62
C THR A 372 7.99 4.92 -24.16
N SER A 373 7.65 5.99 -23.43
CA SER A 373 8.01 7.37 -23.82
C SER A 373 9.52 7.65 -23.64
N ALA A 374 10.20 6.90 -22.76
CA ALA A 374 11.66 6.82 -22.74
C ALA A 374 12.25 5.90 -23.83
N ALA A 375 11.41 5.23 -24.63
CA ALA A 375 11.83 4.22 -25.60
C ALA A 375 10.96 4.18 -26.86
N ALA A 376 11.16 5.15 -27.77
CA ALA A 376 10.88 4.99 -29.21
C ALA A 376 11.76 5.94 -30.04
N PRO A 377 12.16 5.58 -31.27
CA PRO A 377 12.92 4.40 -31.64
C PRO A 377 14.27 4.81 -32.28
N ALA A 378 15.39 4.58 -31.59
CA ALA A 378 16.69 4.54 -32.26
C ALA A 378 16.96 3.10 -32.71
N ALA A 379 16.32 2.70 -33.81
CA ALA A 379 16.74 1.51 -34.53
C ALA A 379 18.07 1.82 -35.25
N ALA A 380 19.19 1.58 -34.59
CA ALA A 380 20.43 1.06 -35.20
C ALA A 380 21.51 0.81 -34.14
N ALA A 381 21.83 -0.48 -33.96
CA ALA A 381 23.12 -1.00 -33.53
C ALA A 381 23.66 -0.61 -32.13
N LYS A 382 23.62 -1.56 -31.18
CA LYS A 382 24.81 -2.34 -30.76
C LYS A 382 24.52 -3.24 -29.55
N ALA A 383 24.82 -4.53 -29.79
CA ALA A 383 25.40 -5.53 -28.89
C ALA A 383 24.92 -5.63 -27.42
N LYS A 384 24.23 -6.74 -27.15
CA LYS A 384 24.13 -7.38 -25.82
C LYS A 384 25.53 -7.56 -25.23
N THR A 385 25.82 -6.92 -24.10
CA THR A 385 26.95 -7.27 -23.23
C THR A 385 26.40 -7.78 -21.91
N THR A 386 26.06 -9.07 -21.88
CA THR A 386 25.89 -9.83 -20.65
C THR A 386 27.26 -9.94 -19.97
N ARG A 387 27.48 -9.17 -18.90
CA ARG A 387 28.66 -9.24 -18.03
C ARG A 387 28.69 -10.60 -17.31
N ASN A 388 29.38 -11.57 -17.90
CA ASN A 388 29.70 -12.84 -17.26
C ASN A 388 30.97 -12.68 -16.41
N TRP A 389 30.78 -12.64 -15.09
CA TRP A 389 31.85 -12.50 -14.10
C TRP A 389 32.89 -13.66 -14.12
N HIS A 390 32.55 -14.80 -14.72
CA HIS A 390 33.41 -15.98 -14.74
C HIS A 390 34.62 -15.90 -15.70
N GLU A 391 34.70 -14.92 -16.59
CA GLU A 391 35.85 -14.77 -17.50
C GLU A 391 37.00 -13.92 -16.92
N LEU A 392 36.74 -13.10 -15.89
CA LEU A 392 37.75 -12.24 -15.26
C LEU A 392 38.76 -12.99 -14.38
N LEU A 393 38.51 -14.26 -14.06
CA LEU A 393 39.35 -15.07 -13.17
C LEU A 393 40.29 -16.04 -13.90
N LYS A 394 40.28 -16.09 -15.25
CA LYS A 394 41.03 -17.11 -16.00
C LYS A 394 42.41 -16.71 -16.52
N ASN A 395 42.95 -15.55 -16.17
CA ASN A 395 44.33 -15.18 -16.55
C ASN A 395 45.26 -14.96 -15.34
N PRO A 396 45.83 -16.04 -14.75
CA PRO A 396 47.11 -15.93 -14.10
C PRO A 396 48.21 -15.92 -15.18
N LYS A 397 48.88 -14.79 -15.34
CA LYS A 397 50.09 -14.65 -16.17
C LYS A 397 51.14 -15.67 -15.71
N ARG A 398 51.61 -16.52 -16.63
CA ARG A 398 52.90 -17.22 -16.51
C ARG A 398 54.02 -16.25 -16.91
N ARG A 399 55.12 -16.28 -16.14
CA ARG A 399 56.45 -15.86 -16.59
C ARG A 399 56.99 -16.86 -17.60
#